data_AF-A0A0D0CRU4-F1
#
_entry.id   AF-A0A0D0CRU4-F1
#
_cell.length_a   1.000
_cell.length_b   1.000
_cell.length_c   1.000
_cell.angle_alpha   90.00
_cell.angle_beta   90.00
_cell.angle_gamma   90.00
#
_symmetry.space_group_name_H-M   'P 1'
#
loop_
_entity.id
_entity.type
_entity.pdbx_description
1 polymer ?
#
loop_
_entity_poly.entity_id
_entity_poly.type
_entity_poly.pdbx_seq_one_letter_code
_entity_poly.pdbx_strand_id
1 'polypeptide(L)'
;KGLEILYEEAVVGAAYDAEQRFPPPNCYPGTRTQTLEILRNWVSDSTKTASTYWLYGAAGLGKSAIAQTISEEFANSHLAASFFFSRTDPTRNNLEHFFTTISLQLAASHVLGPILSEFIDLTVRRERNIVHAPLEHQFQELIAKPCYRLTAEQWKNLPRLIIIDGLDECVDIPSQEHLLSILRKAKSDSTVPFRFLICSRPEPRICNAFNHQDFRTMVARSDLGEAFESGMDISRYLCEEFNRIRQDRGCVMAHVPEDWPGKEIVQLLVQRACGQFIYAATVLKYVGNYHSLPTEQLDIILNITVEDYNSPYPDLDLLYLQILSACKQKELLLEILAHILRPGPGLFFDDQFAKTSSKCIEGLFFLPEGKVWTLFFGLHSVLNIPDNDHDNITIRHASFVEFLSDKKRSGSYHVTKYSQEARHEQIAFYLLKRISFSIKDYQHLKL
;
A
#
# COMPACT_ATOMS: atom_id res chain seq x y z
N LYS A 1 0.55 -31.62 -4.43
CA LYS A 1 0.80 -30.97 -5.74
C LYS A 1 -0.28 -29.95 -6.14
N GLY A 2 -1.52 -30.03 -5.67
CA GLY A 2 -2.50 -28.95 -5.95
C GLY A 2 -2.14 -27.68 -5.20
N LEU A 3 -1.80 -27.80 -3.91
CA LEU A 3 -1.32 -26.66 -3.11
C LEU A 3 0.00 -26.06 -3.62
N GLU A 4 0.85 -26.83 -4.28
CA GLU A 4 2.09 -26.31 -4.91
C GLU A 4 1.74 -25.36 -6.06
N ILE A 5 0.82 -25.76 -6.94
CA ILE A 5 0.31 -24.89 -8.03
C ILE A 5 -0.35 -23.65 -7.43
N LEU A 6 -1.15 -23.81 -6.37
CA LEU A 6 -1.78 -22.68 -5.69
C LEU A 6 -0.77 -21.72 -5.08
N TYR A 7 0.34 -22.24 -4.55
CA TYR A 7 1.44 -21.43 -3.99
C TYR A 7 2.18 -20.64 -5.08
N GLU A 8 2.44 -21.25 -6.23
CA GLU A 8 3.06 -20.58 -7.39
C GLU A 8 2.19 -19.44 -7.94
N GLU A 9 0.86 -19.59 -7.83
CA GLU A 9 -0.14 -18.65 -8.34
C GLU A 9 -0.74 -17.73 -7.26
N ALA A 10 -0.06 -17.62 -6.11
CA ALA A 10 -0.48 -16.77 -5.00
C ALA A 10 0.53 -15.65 -4.73
N VAL A 11 0.02 -14.52 -4.23
CA VAL A 11 0.80 -13.33 -3.90
C VAL A 11 1.01 -13.31 -2.39
N VAL A 12 2.01 -14.05 -1.92
CA VAL A 12 2.36 -14.14 -0.48
C VAL A 12 2.57 -12.75 0.13
N GLY A 13 3.09 -11.81 -0.66
CA GLY A 13 3.29 -10.42 -0.25
C GLY A 13 2.03 -9.69 0.20
N ALA A 14 0.84 -10.10 -0.27
CA ALA A 14 -0.43 -9.43 0.01
C ALA A 14 -1.01 -9.78 1.39
N ALA A 15 -0.46 -10.76 2.11
CA ALA A 15 -0.91 -11.14 3.45
C ALA A 15 -0.55 -10.08 4.52
N TYR A 16 -1.26 -10.11 5.65
CA TYR A 16 -1.06 -9.14 6.72
C TYR A 16 0.35 -9.21 7.35
N ASP A 17 0.93 -10.40 7.38
CA ASP A 17 2.22 -10.77 8.00
C ASP A 17 3.36 -10.94 7.00
N ALA A 18 3.18 -10.46 5.77
CA ALA A 18 4.19 -10.55 4.73
C ALA A 18 5.39 -9.62 5.01
N GLU A 19 6.61 -10.14 4.82
CA GLU A 19 7.88 -9.40 4.98
C GLU A 19 7.92 -8.12 4.14
N GLN A 20 7.35 -8.15 2.92
CA GLN A 20 7.29 -6.99 2.02
C GLN A 20 6.49 -5.81 2.60
N ARG A 21 5.75 -6.04 3.69
CA ARG A 21 4.97 -5.03 4.39
C ARG A 21 5.63 -4.54 5.66
N PHE A 22 6.83 -5.03 6.01
CA PHE A 22 7.55 -4.61 7.20
C PHE A 22 8.25 -3.25 7.02
N PRO A 23 8.22 -2.34 8.01
CA PRO A 23 7.34 -2.39 9.18
C PRO A 23 5.88 -2.14 8.78
N PRO A 24 4.91 -2.92 9.32
CA PRO A 24 3.52 -2.81 8.93
C PRO A 24 2.95 -1.43 9.31
N PRO A 25 2.11 -0.82 8.46
CA PRO A 25 1.44 0.41 8.81
C PRO A 25 0.42 0.08 9.90
N ASN A 26 0.72 0.35 11.17
CA ASN A 26 -0.21 0.13 12.27
C ASN A 26 -0.81 1.45 12.75
N CYS A 27 -1.99 1.40 13.37
CA CYS A 27 -2.52 2.54 14.09
C CYS A 27 -1.53 2.94 15.18
N TYR A 28 -1.28 4.24 15.31
CA TYR A 28 -0.44 4.74 16.39
C TYR A 28 -1.14 4.47 17.74
N PRO A 29 -0.41 4.07 18.80
CA PRO A 29 -1.03 3.78 20.09
C PRO A 29 -1.95 4.90 20.58
N GLY A 30 -3.16 4.53 21.00
CA GLY A 30 -4.15 5.50 21.50
C GLY A 30 -4.83 6.36 20.44
N THR A 31 -4.67 6.03 19.15
CA THR A 31 -5.40 6.68 18.03
C THR A 31 -6.46 5.74 17.44
N ARG A 32 -7.43 6.30 16.71
CA ARG A 32 -8.52 5.57 16.03
C ARG A 32 -9.31 4.63 16.95
N THR A 33 -9.34 4.95 18.24
CA THR A 33 -9.83 4.03 19.28
C THR A 33 -11.31 3.69 19.11
N GLN A 34 -12.16 4.68 18.80
CA GLN A 34 -13.59 4.45 18.58
C GLN A 34 -13.81 3.61 17.32
N THR A 35 -13.10 3.92 16.24
CA THR A 35 -13.19 3.16 14.99
C THR A 35 -12.79 1.71 15.19
N LEU A 36 -11.68 1.46 15.89
CA LEU A 36 -11.21 0.11 16.23
C LEU A 36 -12.23 -0.62 17.10
N GLU A 37 -12.82 0.05 18.10
CA GLU A 37 -13.86 -0.54 18.96
C GLU A 37 -15.12 -0.94 18.17
N ILE A 38 -15.59 -0.08 17.26
CA ILE A 38 -16.73 -0.39 16.39
C ILE A 38 -16.43 -1.65 15.55
N LEU A 39 -15.23 -1.76 14.99
CA LEU A 39 -14.81 -2.89 14.19
C LEU A 39 -14.65 -4.16 15.04
N ARG A 40 -14.03 -4.09 16.21
CA ARG A 40 -13.94 -5.21 17.17
C ARG A 40 -15.32 -5.77 17.50
N ASN A 41 -16.24 -4.88 17.86
CA ASN A 41 -17.62 -5.23 18.15
C ASN A 41 -18.32 -5.83 16.91
N TRP A 42 -18.01 -5.38 15.71
CA TRP A 42 -18.55 -6.00 14.50
C TRP A 42 -17.94 -7.37 14.21
N VAL A 43 -16.64 -7.58 14.41
CA VAL A 43 -15.97 -8.86 14.17
C VAL A 43 -16.49 -9.93 15.14
N SER A 44 -16.55 -9.62 16.43
CA SER A 44 -16.87 -10.59 17.49
C SER A 44 -18.37 -10.86 17.65
N ASP A 45 -19.25 -9.93 17.25
CA ASP A 45 -20.68 -10.11 17.42
C ASP A 45 -21.29 -10.95 16.30
N SER A 46 -21.46 -12.25 16.59
CA SER A 46 -22.09 -13.23 15.68
C SER A 46 -23.58 -12.97 15.40
N THR A 47 -24.24 -12.10 16.17
CA THR A 47 -25.66 -11.74 15.98
C THR A 47 -25.88 -10.66 14.94
N LYS A 48 -24.83 -9.91 14.58
CA LYS A 48 -24.92 -8.88 13.52
C LYS A 48 -25.22 -9.52 12.16
N THR A 49 -26.25 -8.96 11.51
CA THR A 49 -26.73 -9.37 10.19
C THR A 49 -25.82 -8.90 9.05
N ALA A 50 -25.09 -7.80 9.25
CA ALA A 50 -24.17 -7.27 8.26
C ALA A 50 -22.92 -8.17 8.15
N SER A 51 -22.84 -8.95 7.09
CA SER A 51 -21.69 -9.82 6.78
C SER A 51 -20.51 -9.08 6.15
N THR A 52 -20.72 -7.85 5.71
CA THR A 52 -19.70 -7.01 5.11
C THR A 52 -19.61 -5.69 5.87
N TYR A 53 -18.39 -5.20 6.09
CA TYR A 53 -18.12 -3.88 6.63
C TYR A 53 -17.30 -3.11 5.61
N TRP A 54 -17.76 -1.91 5.26
CA TRP A 54 -17.02 -1.01 4.38
C TRP A 54 -16.51 0.19 5.17
N LEU A 55 -15.20 0.23 5.40
CA LEU A 55 -14.50 1.35 6.01
C LEU A 55 -13.93 2.22 4.90
N TYR A 56 -14.44 3.43 4.72
CA TYR A 56 -14.04 4.28 3.62
C TYR A 56 -13.57 5.65 4.07
N GLY A 57 -12.88 6.35 3.16
CA GLY A 57 -12.39 7.70 3.40
C GLY A 57 -11.31 8.08 2.39
N ALA A 58 -10.90 9.35 2.41
CA ALA A 58 -9.88 9.89 1.51
C ALA A 58 -8.50 9.22 1.69
N ALA A 59 -7.58 9.54 0.77
CA ALA A 59 -6.19 9.10 0.87
C ALA A 59 -5.56 9.56 2.19
N GLY A 60 -4.69 8.73 2.78
CA GLY A 60 -3.90 9.14 3.93
C GLY A 60 -4.63 9.28 5.27
N LEU A 61 -5.91 8.90 5.39
CA LEU A 61 -6.65 8.91 6.66
C LEU A 61 -6.31 7.74 7.61
N GLY A 62 -5.56 6.73 7.15
CA GLY A 62 -5.15 5.58 7.98
C GLY A 62 -6.01 4.32 7.85
N LYS A 63 -6.76 4.15 6.74
CA LYS A 63 -7.53 2.92 6.44
C LYS A 63 -6.69 1.64 6.53
N SER A 64 -5.57 1.61 5.80
CA SER A 64 -4.64 0.47 5.81
C SER A 64 -4.05 0.20 7.20
N ALA A 65 -3.88 1.27 8.00
CA ALA A 65 -3.39 1.14 9.36
C ALA A 65 -4.42 0.45 10.28
N ILE A 66 -5.69 0.80 10.14
CA ILE A 66 -6.79 0.16 10.85
C ILE A 66 -6.94 -1.30 10.39
N ALA A 67 -6.91 -1.55 9.07
CA ALA A 67 -7.00 -2.90 8.52
C ALA A 67 -5.87 -3.80 9.04
N GLN A 68 -4.64 -3.29 9.08
CA GLN A 68 -3.48 -3.99 9.63
C GLN A 68 -3.65 -4.31 11.11
N THR A 69 -3.99 -3.32 11.94
CA THR A 69 -4.18 -3.51 13.38
C THR A 69 -5.27 -4.53 13.68
N ILE A 70 -6.39 -4.51 12.95
CA ILE A 70 -7.45 -5.52 13.08
C ILE A 70 -6.95 -6.90 12.62
N SER A 71 -6.12 -6.97 11.58
CA SER A 71 -5.56 -8.24 11.09
C SER A 71 -4.68 -8.88 12.16
N GLU A 72 -3.74 -8.12 12.74
CA GLU A 72 -2.84 -8.59 13.79
C GLU A 72 -3.60 -8.97 15.07
N GLU A 73 -4.58 -8.16 15.50
CA GLU A 73 -5.38 -8.41 16.70
C GLU A 73 -6.18 -9.72 16.59
N PHE A 74 -6.68 -10.05 15.40
CA PHE A 74 -7.54 -11.21 15.16
C PHE A 74 -6.82 -12.40 14.50
N ALA A 75 -5.52 -12.32 14.25
CA ALA A 75 -4.71 -13.33 13.56
C ALA A 75 -4.91 -14.76 14.11
N ASN A 76 -4.95 -14.89 15.43
CA ASN A 76 -5.06 -16.18 16.13
C ASN A 76 -6.49 -16.54 16.55
N SER A 77 -7.51 -15.83 16.07
CA SER A 77 -8.90 -16.06 16.49
C SER A 77 -9.91 -16.00 15.34
N HIS A 78 -10.11 -14.82 14.75
CA HIS A 78 -11.19 -14.60 13.78
C HIS A 78 -10.68 -14.47 12.34
N LEU A 79 -9.42 -14.08 12.14
CA LEU A 79 -8.84 -13.86 10.82
C LEU A 79 -8.69 -15.19 10.07
N ALA A 80 -9.36 -15.28 8.92
CA ALA A 80 -9.26 -16.42 8.01
C ALA A 80 -8.26 -16.13 6.88
N ALA A 81 -8.28 -14.91 6.35
CA ALA A 81 -7.35 -14.46 5.31
C ALA A 81 -7.31 -12.94 5.22
N SER A 82 -6.30 -12.41 4.54
CA SER A 82 -6.14 -10.99 4.26
C SER A 82 -5.55 -10.75 2.88
N PHE A 83 -5.92 -9.65 2.24
CA PHE A 83 -5.32 -9.21 0.99
C PHE A 83 -5.19 -7.68 1.00
N PHE A 84 -3.96 -7.21 0.99
CA PHE A 84 -3.60 -5.79 0.96
C PHE A 84 -3.15 -5.43 -0.45
N PHE A 85 -4.03 -4.74 -1.19
CA PHE A 85 -3.67 -4.18 -2.48
C PHE A 85 -2.58 -3.13 -2.33
N SER A 86 -1.78 -2.98 -3.38
CA SER A 86 -0.82 -1.89 -3.48
C SER A 86 -0.75 -1.44 -4.92
N ARG A 87 -1.14 -0.20 -5.20
CA ARG A 87 -1.12 0.38 -6.55
C ARG A 87 0.30 0.36 -7.15
N THR A 88 1.31 0.40 -6.30
CA THR A 88 2.73 0.43 -6.65
C THR A 88 3.35 -0.95 -6.88
N ASP A 89 2.67 -2.02 -6.48
CA ASP A 89 3.15 -3.40 -6.67
C ASP A 89 2.29 -4.11 -7.73
N PRO A 90 2.86 -4.45 -8.91
CA PRO A 90 2.09 -5.04 -10.01
C PRO A 90 1.54 -6.43 -9.68
N THR A 91 2.09 -7.12 -8.69
CA THR A 91 1.59 -8.43 -8.26
C THR A 91 0.28 -8.33 -7.48
N ARG A 92 -0.02 -7.17 -6.89
CA ARG A 92 -1.19 -6.95 -6.02
C ARG A 92 -1.93 -5.65 -6.32
N ASN A 93 -1.86 -5.18 -7.57
CA ASN A 93 -2.67 -4.06 -8.06
C ASN A 93 -3.81 -4.53 -8.98
N ASN A 94 -4.07 -5.83 -9.05
CA ASN A 94 -5.10 -6.46 -9.87
C ASN A 94 -5.70 -7.67 -9.13
N LEU A 95 -6.71 -8.32 -9.72
CA LEU A 95 -7.41 -9.44 -9.11
C LEU A 95 -6.95 -10.83 -9.57
N GLU A 96 -5.97 -10.93 -10.47
CA GLU A 96 -5.56 -12.18 -11.11
C GLU A 96 -5.31 -13.30 -10.11
N HIS A 97 -4.57 -12.99 -9.04
CA HIS A 97 -4.21 -13.93 -7.98
C HIS A 97 -5.01 -13.72 -6.68
N PHE A 98 -6.12 -12.98 -6.71
CA PHE A 98 -6.84 -12.63 -5.48
C PHE A 98 -7.39 -13.88 -4.78
N PHE A 99 -8.21 -14.69 -5.46
CA PHE A 99 -8.83 -15.86 -4.83
C PHE A 99 -7.87 -17.02 -4.63
N THR A 100 -6.84 -17.17 -5.47
CA THR A 100 -5.77 -18.15 -5.23
C THR A 100 -5.01 -17.84 -3.94
N THR A 101 -4.68 -16.56 -3.72
CA THR A 101 -4.01 -16.08 -2.49
C THR A 101 -4.86 -16.27 -1.25
N ILE A 102 -6.16 -15.94 -1.31
CA ILE A 102 -7.09 -16.20 -0.20
C ILE A 102 -7.22 -17.70 0.05
N SER A 103 -7.40 -18.52 -0.99
CA SER A 103 -7.53 -19.98 -0.88
C SER A 103 -6.29 -20.62 -0.23
N LEU A 104 -5.09 -20.16 -0.60
CA LEU A 104 -3.85 -20.62 0.01
C LEU A 104 -3.80 -20.30 1.51
N GLN A 105 -4.17 -19.08 1.91
CA GLN A 105 -4.24 -18.69 3.33
C GLN A 105 -5.23 -19.57 4.11
N LEU A 106 -6.40 -19.86 3.55
CA LEU A 106 -7.37 -20.76 4.17
C LEU A 106 -6.82 -22.18 4.35
N ALA A 107 -6.10 -22.70 3.33
CA ALA A 107 -5.49 -24.02 3.37
C ALA A 107 -4.28 -24.10 4.33
N ALA A 108 -3.54 -23.00 4.49
CA ALA A 108 -2.36 -22.91 5.36
C ALA A 108 -2.69 -22.53 6.81
N SER A 109 -3.90 -22.02 7.08
CA SER A 109 -4.37 -21.69 8.43
C SER A 109 -4.25 -22.88 9.39
N HIS A 110 -3.71 -22.65 10.59
CA HIS A 110 -3.63 -23.69 11.63
C HIS A 110 -5.01 -24.25 12.02
N VAL A 111 -6.06 -23.42 11.95
CA VAL A 111 -7.42 -23.81 12.35
C VAL A 111 -8.24 -24.31 11.16
N LEU A 112 -8.19 -23.62 10.01
CA LEU A 112 -9.00 -23.99 8.84
C LEU A 112 -8.32 -25.03 7.94
N GLY A 113 -7.00 -25.09 7.92
CA GLY A 113 -6.21 -26.01 7.10
C GLY A 113 -6.58 -27.48 7.31
N PRO A 114 -6.67 -27.98 8.56
CA PRO A 114 -7.12 -29.36 8.84
C PRO A 114 -8.52 -29.70 8.29
N ILE A 115 -9.34 -28.69 7.99
CA ILE A 115 -10.71 -28.86 7.51
C ILE A 115 -10.80 -28.70 5.99
N LEU A 116 -10.11 -27.70 5.43
CA LEU A 116 -10.30 -27.24 4.05
C LEU A 116 -9.18 -27.67 3.10
N SER A 117 -7.96 -27.87 3.61
CA SER A 117 -6.74 -28.02 2.78
C SER A 117 -6.81 -29.20 1.81
N GLU A 118 -7.28 -30.36 2.26
CA GLU A 118 -7.43 -31.53 1.39
C GLU A 118 -8.39 -31.27 0.22
N PHE A 119 -9.50 -30.57 0.49
CA PHE A 119 -10.48 -30.28 -0.55
C PHE A 119 -9.92 -29.29 -1.57
N ILE A 120 -9.30 -28.22 -1.11
CA ILE A 120 -8.65 -27.22 -1.97
C ILE A 120 -7.57 -27.89 -2.84
N ASP A 121 -6.71 -28.72 -2.23
CA ASP A 121 -5.68 -29.47 -2.95
C ASP A 121 -6.28 -30.40 -4.02
N LEU A 122 -7.35 -31.13 -3.69
CA LEU A 122 -8.02 -32.02 -4.64
C LEU A 122 -8.70 -31.24 -5.79
N THR A 123 -9.32 -30.10 -5.51
CA THR A 123 -9.93 -29.22 -6.51
C THR A 123 -8.88 -28.78 -7.54
N VAL A 124 -7.75 -28.23 -7.08
CA VAL A 124 -6.67 -27.78 -7.98
C VAL A 124 -6.01 -28.96 -8.72
N ARG A 125 -5.87 -30.13 -8.10
CA ARG A 125 -5.34 -31.32 -8.79
C ARG A 125 -6.25 -31.79 -9.93
N ARG A 126 -7.56 -31.70 -9.75
CA ARG A 126 -8.56 -32.14 -10.75
C ARG A 126 -8.70 -31.13 -11.88
N GLU A 127 -8.69 -29.84 -11.56
CA GLU A 127 -8.82 -28.75 -12.52
C GLU A 127 -7.63 -27.81 -12.37
N ARG A 128 -6.49 -28.14 -12.98
CA ARG A 128 -5.26 -27.35 -12.82
C ARG A 128 -5.40 -25.90 -13.27
N ASN A 129 -6.19 -25.67 -14.32
CA ASN A 129 -6.41 -24.34 -14.88
C ASN A 129 -7.33 -23.46 -14.01
N ILE A 130 -7.87 -23.97 -12.89
CA ILE A 130 -8.73 -23.19 -11.98
C ILE A 130 -8.05 -21.91 -11.52
N VAL A 131 -6.74 -21.94 -11.31
CA VAL A 131 -5.92 -20.79 -10.87
C VAL A 131 -5.87 -19.64 -11.88
N HIS A 132 -6.23 -19.88 -13.14
CA HIS A 132 -6.36 -18.86 -14.20
C HIS A 132 -7.80 -18.72 -14.70
N ALA A 133 -8.76 -19.38 -14.05
CA ALA A 133 -10.16 -19.31 -14.44
C ALA A 133 -10.77 -17.94 -14.11
N PRO A 134 -11.94 -17.59 -14.68
CA PRO A 134 -12.69 -16.40 -14.28
C PRO A 134 -12.92 -16.34 -12.77
N LEU A 135 -12.93 -15.12 -12.21
CA LEU A 135 -13.02 -14.88 -10.77
C LEU A 135 -14.22 -15.56 -10.10
N GLU A 136 -15.38 -15.63 -10.76
CA GLU A 136 -16.53 -16.38 -10.25
C GLU A 136 -16.24 -17.87 -10.05
N HIS A 137 -15.56 -18.48 -11.02
CA HIS A 137 -15.24 -19.90 -10.99
C HIS A 137 -14.21 -20.19 -9.90
N GLN A 138 -13.17 -19.34 -9.80
CA GLN A 138 -12.21 -19.39 -8.70
C GLN A 138 -12.91 -19.27 -7.34
N PHE A 139 -13.76 -18.27 -7.16
CA PHE A 139 -14.50 -18.09 -5.91
C PHE A 139 -15.34 -19.32 -5.57
N GLN A 140 -16.10 -19.83 -6.55
CA GLN A 140 -17.01 -20.94 -6.32
C GLN A 140 -16.25 -22.23 -5.93
N GLU A 141 -15.21 -22.60 -6.68
CA GLU A 141 -14.49 -23.86 -6.48
C GLU A 141 -13.47 -23.79 -5.33
N LEU A 142 -12.79 -22.67 -5.15
CA LEU A 142 -11.67 -22.54 -4.21
C LEU A 142 -12.07 -21.92 -2.86
N ILE A 143 -13.20 -21.21 -2.78
CA ILE A 143 -13.64 -20.52 -1.55
C ILE A 143 -14.99 -21.04 -1.06
N ALA A 144 -16.04 -21.01 -1.90
CA ALA A 144 -17.40 -21.34 -1.47
C ALA A 144 -17.63 -22.85 -1.24
N LYS A 145 -17.39 -23.68 -2.25
CA LYS A 145 -17.58 -25.14 -2.17
C LYS A 145 -16.81 -25.84 -1.03
N PRO A 146 -15.55 -25.47 -0.73
CA PRO A 146 -14.85 -26.03 0.44
C PRO A 146 -15.63 -25.83 1.74
N CYS A 147 -16.40 -24.74 1.86
CA CYS A 147 -17.14 -24.40 3.07
C CYS A 147 -18.41 -25.23 3.30
N TYR A 148 -18.94 -25.87 2.26
CA TYR A 148 -20.20 -26.63 2.33
C TYR A 148 -20.10 -27.92 3.16
N ARG A 149 -18.89 -28.31 3.56
CA ARG A 149 -18.64 -29.45 4.44
C ARG A 149 -19.07 -29.22 5.89
N LEU A 150 -19.26 -27.95 6.27
CA LEU A 150 -19.57 -27.56 7.64
C LEU A 150 -20.94 -26.91 7.71
N THR A 151 -21.65 -27.22 8.79
CA THR A 151 -22.90 -26.55 9.14
C THR A 151 -22.65 -25.12 9.60
N ALA A 152 -23.68 -24.28 9.55
CA ALA A 152 -23.62 -22.91 10.05
C ALA A 152 -23.19 -22.83 11.54
N GLU A 153 -23.59 -23.81 12.36
CA GLU A 153 -23.19 -23.90 13.77
C GLU A 153 -21.69 -24.19 13.94
N GLN A 154 -21.13 -25.11 13.14
CA GLN A 154 -19.70 -25.40 13.17
C GLN A 154 -18.87 -24.17 12.79
N TRP A 155 -19.35 -23.38 11.82
CA TRP A 155 -18.71 -22.15 11.41
C TRP A 155 -18.68 -21.05 12.49
N LYS A 156 -19.57 -21.08 13.49
CA LYS A 156 -19.61 -20.01 14.53
C LYS A 156 -18.30 -19.89 15.31
N ASN A 157 -17.62 -21.01 15.54
CA ASN A 157 -16.39 -21.10 16.33
C ASN A 157 -15.11 -21.10 15.48
N LEU A 158 -15.23 -20.90 14.16
CA LEU A 158 -14.11 -20.92 13.23
C LEU A 158 -13.75 -19.49 12.78
N PRO A 159 -12.48 -19.27 12.37
CA PRO A 159 -12.09 -18.02 11.73
C PRO A 159 -12.94 -17.76 10.49
N ARG A 160 -13.50 -16.55 10.40
CA ARG A 160 -14.40 -16.15 9.32
C ARG A 160 -14.07 -14.79 8.72
N LEU A 161 -13.18 -14.00 9.32
CA LEU A 161 -12.88 -12.66 8.87
C LEU A 161 -11.92 -12.69 7.68
N ILE A 162 -12.32 -12.11 6.56
CA ILE A 162 -11.47 -11.82 5.41
C ILE A 162 -11.33 -10.31 5.29
N ILE A 163 -10.09 -9.83 5.32
CA ILE A 163 -9.77 -8.40 5.23
C ILE A 163 -9.26 -8.08 3.83
N ILE A 164 -9.85 -7.06 3.20
CA ILE A 164 -9.50 -6.58 1.88
C ILE A 164 -9.17 -5.09 2.01
N ASP A 165 -7.89 -4.75 1.98
CA ASP A 165 -7.44 -3.35 2.09
C ASP A 165 -7.01 -2.79 0.74
N GLY A 166 -7.42 -1.55 0.45
CA GLY A 166 -7.02 -0.83 -0.75
C GLY A 166 -7.74 -1.30 -2.02
N LEU A 167 -9.03 -1.64 -1.98
CA LEU A 167 -9.76 -2.07 -3.20
C LEU A 167 -9.66 -1.03 -4.34
N ASP A 168 -9.63 0.26 -4.02
CA ASP A 168 -9.41 1.36 -4.97
C ASP A 168 -8.00 1.38 -5.60
N GLU A 169 -7.05 0.63 -5.03
CA GLU A 169 -5.70 0.47 -5.56
C GLU A 169 -5.62 -0.56 -6.68
N CYS A 170 -6.69 -1.33 -6.91
CA CYS A 170 -6.83 -2.18 -8.08
C CYS A 170 -6.92 -1.31 -9.36
N VAL A 171 -5.96 -1.43 -10.27
CA VAL A 171 -5.86 -0.57 -11.46
C VAL A 171 -6.91 -0.91 -12.53
N ASP A 172 -7.44 -2.13 -12.51
CA ASP A 172 -8.55 -2.53 -13.38
C ASP A 172 -9.89 -2.17 -12.72
N ILE A 173 -10.44 -1.03 -13.09
CA ILE A 173 -11.68 -0.49 -12.50
C ILE A 173 -12.86 -1.48 -12.64
N PRO A 174 -13.11 -2.12 -13.81
CA PRO A 174 -14.16 -3.14 -13.93
C PRO A 174 -14.01 -4.30 -12.94
N SER A 175 -12.78 -4.74 -12.67
CA SER A 175 -12.50 -5.79 -11.68
C SER A 175 -12.96 -5.43 -10.27
N GLN A 176 -12.89 -4.15 -9.87
CA GLN A 176 -13.37 -3.73 -8.55
C GLN A 176 -14.89 -3.97 -8.39
N GLU A 177 -15.69 -3.53 -9.37
CA GLU A 177 -17.15 -3.77 -9.37
C GLU A 177 -17.47 -5.26 -9.44
N HIS A 178 -16.68 -5.99 -10.22
CA HIS A 178 -16.81 -7.43 -10.41
C HIS A 178 -16.63 -8.21 -9.10
N LEU A 179 -15.56 -7.93 -8.35
CA LEU A 179 -15.32 -8.53 -7.03
C LEU A 179 -16.49 -8.27 -6.07
N LEU A 180 -16.95 -7.02 -5.98
CA LEU A 180 -18.09 -6.67 -5.13
C LEU A 180 -19.38 -7.38 -5.54
N SER A 181 -19.58 -7.60 -6.85
CA SER A 181 -20.71 -8.38 -7.37
C SER A 181 -20.63 -9.85 -6.95
N ILE A 182 -19.44 -10.47 -6.98
CA ILE A 182 -19.19 -11.84 -6.51
C ILE A 182 -19.50 -11.93 -5.01
N LEU A 183 -18.94 -11.02 -4.20
CA LEU A 183 -19.16 -11.00 -2.75
C LEU A 183 -20.63 -10.80 -2.38
N ARG A 184 -21.35 -9.93 -3.11
CA ARG A 184 -22.79 -9.73 -2.95
C ARG A 184 -23.57 -11.03 -3.23
N LYS A 185 -23.31 -11.69 -4.36
CA LYS A 185 -23.98 -12.96 -4.72
C LYS A 185 -23.70 -14.05 -3.68
N ALA A 186 -22.46 -14.13 -3.21
CA ALA A 186 -22.04 -15.05 -2.17
C ALA A 186 -22.77 -14.85 -0.84
N LYS A 187 -23.30 -13.66 -0.57
CA LYS A 187 -24.06 -13.35 0.65
C LYS A 187 -25.56 -13.52 0.53
N SER A 188 -26.07 -13.45 -0.68
CA SER A 188 -27.41 -13.98 -0.97
C SER A 188 -27.48 -15.50 -0.77
N ASP A 189 -26.35 -16.21 -0.92
CA ASP A 189 -26.21 -17.63 -0.60
C ASP A 189 -25.80 -17.82 0.87
N SER A 190 -26.71 -18.30 1.71
CA SER A 190 -26.50 -18.48 3.16
C SER A 190 -25.40 -19.48 3.54
N THR A 191 -24.81 -20.16 2.56
CA THR A 191 -23.80 -21.20 2.77
C THR A 191 -22.36 -20.68 2.89
N VAL A 192 -22.09 -19.42 2.52
CA VAL A 192 -20.74 -18.84 2.62
C VAL A 192 -20.54 -18.14 3.98
N PRO A 193 -19.64 -18.63 4.85
CA PRO A 193 -19.56 -18.22 6.25
C PRO A 193 -18.80 -16.91 6.51
N PHE A 194 -18.01 -16.44 5.53
CA PHE A 194 -16.99 -15.41 5.77
C PHE A 194 -17.58 -14.01 6.05
N ARG A 195 -16.92 -13.19 6.85
CA ARG A 195 -17.20 -11.76 7.00
C ARG A 195 -16.14 -10.96 6.27
N PHE A 196 -16.53 -9.95 5.52
CA PHE A 196 -15.60 -9.15 4.72
C PHE A 196 -15.43 -7.76 5.30
N LEU A 197 -14.22 -7.42 5.76
CA LEU A 197 -13.85 -6.03 6.05
C LEU A 197 -13.17 -5.47 4.81
N ILE A 198 -13.80 -4.50 4.16
CA ILE A 198 -13.30 -3.88 2.94
C ILE A 198 -12.92 -2.44 3.26
N CYS A 199 -11.67 -2.09 3.00
CA CYS A 199 -11.15 -0.74 3.15
C CYS A 199 -10.87 -0.14 1.77
N SER A 200 -11.44 1.04 1.48
CA SER A 200 -11.19 1.70 0.19
C SER A 200 -11.48 3.20 0.22
N ARG A 201 -11.12 3.92 -0.84
CA ARG A 201 -11.70 5.23 -1.12
C ARG A 201 -13.16 5.11 -1.58
N PRO A 202 -13.98 6.16 -1.37
CA PRO A 202 -15.35 6.21 -1.88
C PRO A 202 -15.37 6.56 -3.37
N GLU A 203 -14.64 5.81 -4.21
CA GLU A 203 -14.71 6.01 -5.66
C GLU A 203 -16.13 5.72 -6.16
N PRO A 204 -16.65 6.46 -7.17
CA PRO A 204 -18.06 6.37 -7.57
C PRO A 204 -18.54 4.94 -7.85
N ARG A 205 -17.68 4.13 -8.45
CA ARG A 205 -17.96 2.73 -8.83
C ARG A 205 -18.11 1.82 -7.60
N ILE A 206 -17.19 1.94 -6.64
CA ILE A 206 -17.25 1.24 -5.36
C ILE A 206 -18.50 1.68 -4.57
N CYS A 207 -18.76 2.99 -4.51
CA CYS A 207 -19.97 3.53 -3.88
C CYS A 207 -21.24 2.94 -4.49
N ASN A 208 -21.34 2.93 -5.83
CA ASN A 208 -22.49 2.41 -6.55
C ASN A 208 -22.70 0.92 -6.28
N ALA A 209 -21.62 0.13 -6.27
CA ALA A 209 -21.68 -1.29 -5.96
C ALA A 209 -22.24 -1.54 -4.55
N PHE A 210 -21.73 -0.83 -3.53
CA PHE A 210 -22.27 -0.94 -2.16
C PHE A 210 -23.69 -0.40 -2.03
N ASN A 211 -24.07 0.62 -2.81
CA ASN A 211 -25.42 1.19 -2.81
C ASN A 211 -26.46 0.35 -3.55
N HIS A 212 -26.05 -0.72 -4.23
CA HIS A 212 -26.97 -1.68 -4.82
C HIS A 212 -27.95 -2.22 -3.76
N GLN A 213 -29.24 -2.29 -4.10
CA GLN A 213 -30.32 -2.61 -3.16
C GLN A 213 -30.07 -3.90 -2.37
N ASP A 214 -29.68 -4.99 -3.05
CA ASP A 214 -29.38 -6.27 -2.39
C ASP A 214 -28.14 -6.23 -1.50
N PHE A 215 -27.18 -5.33 -1.75
CA PHE A 215 -25.95 -5.29 -0.96
C PHE A 215 -26.08 -4.35 0.25
N ARG A 216 -26.88 -3.28 0.10
CA ARG A 216 -27.03 -2.22 1.10
C ARG A 216 -27.50 -2.73 2.46
N THR A 217 -28.36 -3.75 2.51
CA THR A 217 -28.85 -4.34 3.77
C THR A 217 -27.81 -5.24 4.48
N MET A 218 -26.79 -5.69 3.75
CA MET A 218 -25.76 -6.60 4.25
C MET A 218 -24.45 -5.91 4.64
N VAL A 219 -24.37 -4.59 4.42
CA VAL A 219 -23.14 -3.81 4.53
C VAL A 219 -23.27 -2.76 5.63
N ALA A 220 -22.50 -2.92 6.71
CA ALA A 220 -22.22 -1.85 7.67
C ALA A 220 -21.14 -0.92 7.12
N ARG A 221 -21.16 0.36 7.49
CA ARG A 221 -20.30 1.39 6.88
C ARG A 221 -19.80 2.41 7.89
N SER A 222 -18.58 2.87 7.70
CA SER A 222 -18.05 4.05 8.40
C SER A 222 -17.19 4.90 7.48
N ASP A 223 -17.43 6.21 7.53
CA ASP A 223 -16.56 7.20 6.92
C ASP A 223 -15.49 7.65 7.94
N LEU A 224 -14.23 7.50 7.60
CA LEU A 224 -13.11 8.01 8.39
C LEU A 224 -12.96 9.54 8.30
N GLY A 225 -13.50 10.16 7.25
CA GLY A 225 -13.43 11.61 7.05
C GLY A 225 -14.32 12.40 8.01
N GLU A 226 -15.48 11.85 8.39
CA GLU A 226 -16.40 12.48 9.35
C GLU A 226 -16.03 12.22 10.82
N ALA A 227 -14.99 11.41 11.08
CA ALA A 227 -14.54 11.11 12.43
C ALA A 227 -13.85 12.34 13.04
N PHE A 228 -14.52 12.99 14.00
CA PHE A 228 -13.99 14.04 14.89
C PHE A 228 -12.66 13.64 15.58
N GLU A 229 -12.36 12.34 15.65
CA GLU A 229 -11.12 11.77 16.19
C GLU A 229 -9.85 12.27 15.45
N SER A 230 -9.94 12.52 14.14
CA SER A 230 -8.74 12.67 13.30
C SER A 230 -7.81 13.79 13.76
N GLY A 231 -8.35 14.94 14.20
CA GLY A 231 -7.54 16.07 14.66
C GLY A 231 -6.84 15.81 16.00
N MET A 232 -7.56 15.23 16.97
CA MET A 232 -7.00 14.86 18.28
C MET A 232 -5.95 13.77 18.15
N ASP A 233 -6.23 12.76 17.32
CA ASP A 233 -5.29 11.66 17.08
C ASP A 233 -4.02 12.14 16.37
N ILE A 234 -4.14 13.02 15.36
CA ILE A 234 -2.98 13.61 14.68
C ILE A 234 -2.18 14.49 15.66
N SER A 235 -2.86 15.27 16.52
CA SER A 235 -2.18 16.07 17.54
C SER A 235 -1.37 15.18 18.48
N ARG A 236 -1.96 14.07 18.94
CA ARG A 236 -1.27 13.10 19.79
C ARG A 236 -0.06 12.50 19.08
N TYR A 237 -0.26 12.02 17.86
CA TYR A 237 0.79 11.42 17.04
C TYR A 237 1.97 12.39 16.81
N LEU A 238 1.68 13.65 16.46
CA LEU A 238 2.70 14.69 16.29
C LEU A 238 3.45 14.96 17.59
N CYS A 239 2.74 15.15 18.72
CA CYS A 239 3.39 15.41 20.00
C CYS A 239 4.34 14.27 20.40
N GLU A 240 3.88 13.02 20.33
CA GLU A 240 4.68 11.87 20.74
C GLU A 240 5.89 11.65 19.81
N GLU A 241 5.71 11.77 18.49
CA GLU A 241 6.82 11.58 17.53
C GLU A 241 7.81 12.75 17.49
N PHE A 242 7.39 14.00 17.69
CA PHE A 242 8.35 15.11 17.86
C PHE A 242 9.18 14.94 19.13
N ASN A 243 8.55 14.53 20.23
CA ASN A 243 9.27 14.20 21.46
C ASN A 243 10.30 13.10 21.23
N ARG A 244 9.92 12.06 20.48
CA ARG A 244 10.84 11.00 20.07
C ARG A 244 11.99 11.52 19.22
N ILE A 245 11.71 12.32 18.17
CA ILE A 245 12.76 12.94 17.33
C ILE A 245 13.73 13.75 18.21
N ARG A 246 13.23 14.53 19.16
CA ARG A 246 14.08 15.30 20.09
C ARG A 246 14.99 14.38 20.92
N GLN A 247 14.46 13.28 21.44
CA GLN A 247 15.22 12.31 22.25
C GLN A 247 16.27 11.56 21.41
N ASP A 248 15.87 11.04 20.25
CA ASP A 248 16.72 10.26 19.34
C ASP A 248 17.88 11.10 18.78
N ARG A 249 17.68 12.41 18.62
CA ARG A 249 18.70 13.34 18.09
C ARG A 249 19.65 13.91 19.14
N GLY A 250 19.43 13.58 20.42
CA GLY A 250 20.38 13.78 21.52
C GLY A 250 21.04 15.15 21.54
N CYS A 251 22.37 15.18 21.36
CA CYS A 251 23.19 16.40 21.45
C CYS A 251 22.78 17.50 20.46
N VAL A 252 22.27 17.14 19.28
CA VAL A 252 21.84 18.10 18.25
C VAL A 252 20.63 18.91 18.74
N MET A 253 19.78 18.30 19.56
CA MET A 253 18.55 18.91 20.09
C MET A 253 18.70 19.34 21.57
N ALA A 254 19.89 19.24 22.16
CA ALA A 254 20.10 19.49 23.59
C ALA A 254 19.81 20.95 24.00
N HIS A 255 19.95 21.90 23.07
CA HIS A 255 19.68 23.32 23.28
C HIS A 255 18.23 23.70 22.95
N VAL A 256 17.44 22.76 22.45
CA VAL A 256 16.04 22.98 22.04
C VAL A 256 15.12 22.76 23.24
N PRO A 257 14.10 23.62 23.46
CA PRO A 257 13.16 23.50 24.57
C PRO A 257 12.53 22.11 24.72
N GLU A 258 12.20 21.72 25.95
CA GLU A 258 11.55 20.44 26.24
C GLU A 258 10.18 20.29 25.61
N ASP A 259 9.48 21.40 25.40
CA ASP A 259 8.15 21.46 24.80
C ASP A 259 8.18 21.58 23.28
N TRP A 260 9.35 21.47 22.62
CA TRP A 260 9.46 21.55 21.17
C TRP A 260 8.58 20.51 20.45
N PRO A 261 7.85 20.91 19.39
CA PRO A 261 7.90 22.21 18.71
C PRO A 261 7.00 23.30 19.30
N GLY A 262 6.34 23.06 20.43
CA GLY A 262 5.35 23.96 21.02
C GLY A 262 3.93 23.62 20.57
N LYS A 263 2.94 23.94 21.41
CA LYS A 263 1.54 23.55 21.19
C LYS A 263 0.94 24.26 19.98
N GLU A 264 1.29 25.51 19.75
CA GLU A 264 0.82 26.34 18.64
C GLU A 264 1.27 25.76 17.30
N ILE A 265 2.53 25.29 17.24
CA ILE A 265 3.08 24.66 16.03
C ILE A 265 2.38 23.32 15.76
N VAL A 266 2.16 22.51 16.80
CA VAL A 266 1.39 21.26 16.65
C VAL A 266 -0.01 21.55 16.14
N GLN A 267 -0.72 22.54 16.70
CA GLN A 267 -2.07 22.91 16.25
C GLN A 267 -2.09 23.38 14.80
N LEU A 268 -1.09 24.15 14.36
CA LEU A 268 -0.94 24.56 12.97
C LEU A 268 -0.75 23.35 12.05
N LEU A 269 0.11 22.39 12.42
CA LEU A 269 0.33 21.17 11.64
C LEU A 269 -0.91 20.28 11.61
N VAL A 270 -1.68 20.19 12.70
CA VAL A 270 -2.97 19.50 12.75
C VAL A 270 -3.97 20.14 11.78
N GLN A 271 -4.03 21.47 11.76
CA GLN A 271 -4.89 22.22 10.84
C GLN A 271 -4.49 21.94 9.38
N ARG A 272 -3.20 22.04 9.04
CA ARG A 272 -2.69 21.74 7.69
C ARG A 272 -2.88 20.29 7.28
N ALA A 273 -2.83 19.36 8.24
CA ALA A 273 -3.07 17.95 7.95
C ALA A 273 -4.50 17.69 7.44
N CYS A 274 -5.48 18.52 7.83
CA CYS A 274 -6.89 18.36 7.44
C CYS A 274 -7.39 16.90 7.64
N GLY A 275 -7.03 16.27 8.76
CA GLY A 275 -7.38 14.87 9.07
C GLY A 275 -6.52 13.79 8.40
N GLN A 276 -5.57 14.17 7.54
CA GLN A 276 -4.71 13.24 6.81
C GLN A 276 -3.44 12.90 7.59
N PHE A 277 -3.39 11.71 8.19
CA PHE A 277 -2.19 11.17 8.84
C PHE A 277 -0.98 11.12 7.93
N ILE A 278 -1.18 10.95 6.62
CA ILE A 278 -0.07 10.94 5.66
C ILE A 278 0.72 12.26 5.69
N TYR A 279 0.04 13.40 5.85
CA TYR A 279 0.70 14.70 5.98
C TYR A 279 1.60 14.71 7.22
N ALA A 280 1.04 14.37 8.39
CA ALA A 280 1.77 14.33 9.65
C ALA A 280 2.97 13.37 9.58
N ALA A 281 2.78 12.16 9.02
CA ALA A 281 3.84 11.18 8.85
C ALA A 281 4.93 11.65 7.89
N THR A 282 4.57 12.33 6.79
CA THR A 282 5.55 12.90 5.85
C THR A 282 6.33 14.04 6.49
N VAL A 283 5.68 14.93 7.27
CA VAL A 283 6.35 16.00 8.04
C VAL A 283 7.34 15.42 9.03
N LEU A 284 6.92 14.46 9.87
CA LEU A 284 7.78 13.84 10.87
C LEU A 284 8.98 13.13 10.24
N LYS A 285 8.79 12.43 9.12
CA LYS A 285 9.89 11.80 8.38
C LYS A 285 10.86 12.82 7.77
N TYR A 286 10.34 13.93 7.26
CA TYR A 286 11.15 15.01 6.69
C TYR A 286 11.98 15.68 7.78
N VAL A 287 11.35 16.09 8.88
CA VAL A 287 12.00 16.73 10.03
C VAL A 287 12.97 15.79 10.76
N GLY A 288 12.62 14.51 10.87
CA GLY A 288 13.44 13.48 11.52
C GLY A 288 14.67 13.04 10.74
N ASN A 289 14.90 13.52 9.50
CA ASN A 289 16.02 13.10 8.66
C ASN A 289 17.38 13.33 9.35
N TYR A 290 18.15 12.26 9.55
CA TYR A 290 19.42 12.26 10.29
C TYR A 290 20.49 13.22 9.74
N HIS A 291 20.42 13.55 8.44
CA HIS A 291 21.41 14.41 7.79
C HIS A 291 21.06 15.90 7.79
N SER A 292 19.99 16.33 8.48
CA SER A 292 19.54 17.73 8.50
C SER A 292 19.07 18.14 9.89
N LEU A 293 19.18 19.43 10.26
CA LEU A 293 18.75 19.90 11.57
C LEU A 293 17.22 19.87 11.68
N PRO A 294 16.61 19.20 12.67
CA PRO A 294 15.15 19.11 12.79
C PRO A 294 14.45 20.47 12.89
N THR A 295 15.08 21.43 13.58
CA THR A 295 14.57 22.80 13.72
C THR A 295 14.50 23.51 12.36
N GLU A 296 15.58 23.48 11.58
CA GLU A 296 15.61 24.08 10.23
C GLU A 296 14.62 23.40 9.27
N GLN A 297 14.52 22.08 9.32
CA GLN A 297 13.55 21.33 8.50
C GLN A 297 12.11 21.70 8.87
N LEU A 298 11.83 21.85 10.16
CA LEU A 298 10.52 22.28 10.62
C LEU A 298 10.21 23.71 10.15
N ASP A 299 11.16 24.64 10.27
CA ASP A 299 11.00 26.02 9.80
C ASP A 299 10.71 26.08 8.30
N ILE A 300 11.35 25.22 7.50
CA ILE A 300 11.05 25.06 6.07
C ILE A 300 9.58 24.69 5.87
N ILE A 301 9.06 23.71 6.62
CA ILE A 301 7.65 23.30 6.53
C ILE A 301 6.71 24.43 6.93
N LEU A 302 7.03 25.16 8.00
CA LEU A 302 6.18 26.24 8.51
C LEU A 302 6.08 27.41 7.52
N ASN A 303 7.18 27.71 6.81
CA ASN A 303 7.26 28.78 5.82
C ASN A 303 6.68 28.43 4.44
N ILE A 304 6.14 27.22 4.25
CA ILE A 304 5.38 26.88 3.04
C ILE A 304 4.17 27.81 2.97
N THR A 305 4.12 28.63 1.93
CA THR A 305 3.01 29.53 1.65
C THR A 305 1.98 28.81 0.78
N VAL A 306 0.71 28.92 1.18
CA VAL A 306 -0.41 28.42 0.39
C VAL A 306 -0.77 29.51 -0.60
N GLU A 307 -0.22 29.45 -1.80
CA GLU A 307 -0.81 30.17 -2.94
C GLU A 307 -2.20 29.57 -3.23
N ASP A 308 -3.05 30.29 -3.98
CA ASP A 308 -4.39 29.83 -4.38
C ASP A 308 -4.27 28.57 -5.27
N TYR A 309 -4.09 27.42 -4.62
CA TYR A 309 -3.69 26.18 -5.20
C TYR A 309 -4.91 25.26 -5.29
N ASN A 310 -5.45 25.13 -6.50
CA ASN A 310 -6.66 24.34 -6.73
C ASN A 310 -6.34 22.83 -6.77
N SER A 311 -6.06 22.28 -5.59
CA SER A 311 -5.84 20.85 -5.35
C SER A 311 -6.81 20.33 -4.29
N PRO A 312 -7.25 19.06 -4.38
CA PRO A 312 -8.00 18.41 -3.30
C PRO A 312 -7.19 18.26 -2.01
N TYR A 313 -5.85 18.34 -2.07
CA TYR A 313 -4.94 18.16 -0.94
C TYR A 313 -3.84 19.22 -0.93
N PRO A 314 -4.17 20.52 -0.76
CA PRO A 314 -3.25 21.62 -1.02
C PRO A 314 -1.99 21.56 -0.14
N ASP A 315 -2.14 21.41 1.18
CA ASP A 315 -1.00 21.32 2.10
C ASP A 315 -0.10 20.11 1.85
N LEU A 316 -0.68 18.96 1.48
CA LEU A 316 0.09 17.76 1.16
C LEU A 316 0.86 17.91 -0.15
N ASP A 317 0.23 18.51 -1.16
CA ASP A 317 0.87 18.76 -2.45
C ASP A 317 2.00 19.78 -2.33
N LEU A 318 1.80 20.85 -1.55
CA LEU A 318 2.84 21.83 -1.25
C LEU A 318 4.01 21.20 -0.48
N LEU A 319 3.73 20.30 0.47
CA LEU A 319 4.75 19.51 1.15
C LEU A 319 5.56 18.65 0.16
N TYR A 320 4.90 17.99 -0.79
CA TYR A 320 5.58 17.22 -1.83
C TYR A 320 6.42 18.09 -2.77
N LEU A 321 5.91 19.26 -3.18
CA LEU A 321 6.67 20.23 -3.96
C LEU A 321 7.91 20.69 -3.20
N GLN A 322 7.78 20.98 -1.90
CA GLN A 322 8.90 21.38 -1.06
C GLN A 322 9.98 20.28 -0.97
N ILE A 323 9.57 19.03 -0.76
CA ILE A 323 10.49 17.88 -0.71
C ILE A 323 11.22 17.71 -2.05
N LEU A 324 10.52 17.82 -3.18
CA LEU A 324 11.11 17.71 -4.52
C LEU A 324 12.04 18.88 -4.86
N SER A 325 11.78 20.07 -4.33
CA SER A 325 12.61 21.26 -4.55
C SER A 325 14.02 21.16 -3.96
N ALA A 326 14.23 20.24 -3.01
CA ALA A 326 15.56 19.96 -2.45
C ALA A 326 16.55 19.42 -3.51
N CYS A 327 16.04 18.77 -4.56
CA CYS A 327 16.88 18.23 -5.63
C CYS A 327 17.14 19.28 -6.73
N LYS A 328 18.41 19.64 -6.91
CA LYS A 328 18.85 20.62 -7.91
C LYS A 328 18.82 20.09 -9.35
N GLN A 329 18.92 18.77 -9.55
CA GLN A 329 18.93 18.12 -10.87
C GLN A 329 17.54 17.61 -11.20
N LYS A 330 16.63 18.56 -11.42
CA LYS A 330 15.21 18.30 -11.56
C LYS A 330 14.89 17.39 -12.75
N GLU A 331 15.48 17.64 -13.91
CA GLU A 331 15.22 16.88 -15.13
C GLU A 331 15.59 15.40 -14.92
N LEU A 332 16.81 15.14 -14.43
CA LEU A 332 17.28 13.80 -14.12
C LEU A 332 16.39 13.12 -13.05
N LEU A 333 15.99 13.85 -12.01
CA LEU A 333 15.07 13.34 -11.00
C LEU A 333 13.76 12.87 -11.62
N LEU A 334 13.15 13.65 -12.51
CA LEU A 334 11.89 13.29 -13.15
C LEU A 334 12.04 12.07 -14.07
N GLU A 335 13.15 11.94 -14.80
CA GLU A 335 13.41 10.76 -15.63
C GLU A 335 13.52 9.49 -14.78
N ILE A 336 14.23 9.54 -13.66
CA ILE A 336 14.36 8.38 -12.77
C ILE A 336 13.05 8.09 -12.03
N LEU A 337 12.33 9.11 -11.55
CA LEU A 337 11.01 8.91 -10.93
C LEU A 337 10.03 8.28 -11.92
N ALA A 338 10.09 8.64 -13.20
CA ALA A 338 9.28 8.00 -14.24
C ALA A 338 9.62 6.52 -14.44
N HIS A 339 10.90 6.16 -14.28
CA HIS A 339 11.32 4.76 -14.29
C HIS A 339 10.78 4.00 -13.08
N ILE A 340 10.84 4.60 -11.87
CA ILE A 340 10.33 4.01 -10.62
C ILE A 340 8.80 3.88 -10.60
N LEU A 341 8.07 4.87 -11.12
CA LEU A 341 6.60 4.95 -11.12
C LEU A 341 5.92 3.85 -11.95
N ARG A 342 6.67 2.99 -12.64
CA ARG A 342 6.11 1.91 -13.46
C ARG A 342 6.26 0.53 -12.82
N PRO A 343 5.17 -0.03 -12.30
CA PRO A 343 5.07 -1.46 -12.05
C PRO A 343 4.54 -2.19 -13.30
N GLY A 344 5.29 -3.14 -13.87
CA GLY A 344 4.72 -4.12 -14.80
C GLY A 344 5.69 -4.78 -15.80
N PRO A 345 5.60 -6.11 -16.02
CA PRO A 345 6.42 -6.86 -16.97
C PRO A 345 5.97 -6.56 -18.40
N GLY A 346 6.79 -5.82 -19.14
CA GLY A 346 6.62 -5.62 -20.58
C GLY A 346 7.44 -6.67 -21.32
N LEU A 347 6.77 -7.48 -22.14
CA LEU A 347 7.32 -8.52 -23.01
C LEU A 347 8.76 -8.28 -23.51
N PHE A 348 9.52 -9.39 -23.55
CA PHE A 348 10.84 -9.61 -24.16
C PHE A 348 12.10 -9.35 -23.32
N PHE A 349 12.06 -8.60 -22.22
CA PHE A 349 13.26 -8.41 -21.39
C PHE A 349 13.00 -8.66 -19.90
N ASP A 350 13.77 -9.61 -19.40
CA ASP A 350 13.80 -10.27 -18.09
C ASP A 350 13.58 -9.37 -16.86
N ASP A 351 13.13 -10.00 -15.78
CA ASP A 351 12.83 -9.46 -14.42
C ASP A 351 13.95 -8.57 -13.82
N GLN A 352 15.15 -8.63 -14.40
CA GLN A 352 16.33 -7.87 -14.02
C GLN A 352 16.28 -6.38 -14.43
N PHE A 353 15.54 -6.02 -15.48
CA PHE A 353 15.44 -4.63 -15.98
C PHE A 353 14.19 -3.87 -15.50
N ALA A 354 13.33 -4.55 -14.74
CA ALA A 354 12.29 -3.93 -13.92
C ALA A 354 12.80 -3.52 -12.52
N LYS A 355 14.05 -3.88 -12.18
CA LYS A 355 14.67 -3.53 -10.91
C LYS A 355 14.96 -2.03 -10.84
N THR A 356 14.54 -1.43 -9.73
CA THR A 356 14.69 -0.01 -9.43
C THR A 356 15.76 0.23 -8.35
N SER A 357 16.73 -0.68 -8.21
CA SER A 357 17.86 -0.49 -7.31
C SER A 357 18.80 0.62 -7.80
N SER A 358 19.56 1.22 -6.88
CA SER A 358 20.54 2.28 -7.22
C SER A 358 21.49 1.81 -8.31
N LYS A 359 22.04 0.59 -8.20
CA LYS A 359 22.95 0.00 -9.19
C LYS A 359 22.32 -0.16 -10.57
N CYS A 360 21.05 -0.57 -10.64
CA CYS A 360 20.35 -0.72 -11.91
C CYS A 360 20.08 0.64 -12.56
N ILE A 361 19.62 1.61 -11.78
CA ILE A 361 19.33 2.96 -12.25
C ILE A 361 20.62 3.67 -12.71
N GLU A 362 21.70 3.60 -11.93
CA GLU A 362 22.99 4.20 -12.29
C GLU A 362 23.54 3.61 -13.58
N GLY A 363 23.41 2.29 -13.76
CA GLY A 363 23.71 1.63 -15.01
C GLY A 363 22.87 2.17 -16.17
N LEU A 364 21.54 2.16 -16.03
CA LEU A 364 20.59 2.51 -17.10
C LEU A 364 20.75 3.96 -17.57
N PHE A 365 20.96 4.89 -16.64
CA PHE A 365 21.10 6.33 -16.92
C PHE A 365 22.57 6.77 -17.09
N PHE A 366 23.53 5.84 -17.08
CA PHE A 366 24.98 6.10 -17.17
C PHE A 366 25.49 7.10 -16.15
N LEU A 367 25.00 6.96 -14.92
CA LEU A 367 25.38 7.80 -13.82
C LEU A 367 26.60 7.20 -13.10
N PRO A 368 27.47 8.04 -12.51
CA PRO A 368 28.50 7.56 -11.59
C PRO A 368 27.89 6.81 -10.41
N GLU A 369 28.66 5.89 -9.83
CA GLU A 369 28.28 5.20 -8.59
C GLU A 369 28.03 6.22 -7.46
N GLY A 370 26.95 6.03 -6.71
CA GLY A 370 26.51 6.95 -5.66
C GLY A 370 25.73 8.16 -6.17
N LYS A 371 25.57 8.34 -7.49
CA LYS A 371 24.80 9.46 -8.04
C LYS A 371 23.33 9.38 -7.67
N VAL A 372 22.71 8.18 -7.70
CA VAL A 372 21.31 8.02 -7.32
C VAL A 372 21.10 8.36 -5.84
N TRP A 373 22.03 7.94 -4.98
CA TRP A 373 22.06 8.31 -3.58
C TRP A 373 22.07 9.83 -3.37
N THR A 374 22.97 10.54 -4.08
CA THR A 374 23.02 12.01 -3.97
C THR A 374 21.77 12.69 -4.53
N LEU A 375 21.13 12.11 -5.55
CA LEU A 375 19.95 12.68 -6.19
C LEU A 375 18.70 12.52 -5.33
N PHE A 376 18.56 11.38 -4.65
CA PHE A 376 17.43 11.07 -3.77
C PHE A 376 17.68 11.47 -2.32
N PHE A 377 18.84 12.07 -2.04
CA PHE A 377 19.12 12.69 -0.77
C PHE A 377 18.03 13.72 -0.44
N GLY A 378 17.38 13.54 0.72
CA GLY A 378 16.23 14.35 1.14
C GLY A 378 14.84 13.86 0.70
N LEU A 379 14.75 12.85 -0.18
CA LEU A 379 13.47 12.27 -0.63
C LEU A 379 13.00 11.07 0.20
N HIS A 380 13.66 10.77 1.32
CA HIS A 380 13.39 9.59 2.17
C HIS A 380 11.99 9.62 2.81
N SER A 381 11.37 10.80 2.90
CA SER A 381 10.00 10.98 3.37
C SER A 381 8.94 10.48 2.38
N VAL A 382 9.29 10.35 1.09
CA VAL A 382 8.38 9.93 0.00
C VAL A 382 8.86 8.69 -0.75
N LEU A 383 10.16 8.38 -0.71
CA LEU A 383 10.79 7.19 -1.28
C LEU A 383 11.28 6.23 -0.19
N ASN A 384 11.13 4.93 -0.44
CA ASN A 384 11.81 3.89 0.31
C ASN A 384 13.14 3.60 -0.40
N ILE A 385 14.23 4.06 0.20
CA ILE A 385 15.58 3.92 -0.32
C ILE A 385 16.28 2.90 0.59
N PRO A 386 16.60 1.69 0.09
CA PRO A 386 17.28 0.67 0.88
C PRO A 386 18.71 1.07 1.22
N ASP A 387 19.26 0.61 2.35
CA ASP A 387 20.64 0.88 2.78
C ASP A 387 21.72 0.17 1.93
N ASN A 388 21.31 -0.56 0.89
CA ASN A 388 22.18 -1.30 -0.02
C ASN A 388 21.85 -0.97 -1.48
N ASP A 389 22.77 -1.35 -2.39
CA ASP A 389 22.67 -0.99 -3.81
C ASP A 389 21.91 -2.00 -4.68
N HIS A 390 21.31 -3.03 -4.08
CA HIS A 390 20.73 -4.16 -4.80
C HIS A 390 19.22 -4.26 -4.67
N ASP A 391 18.69 -3.78 -3.56
CA ASP A 391 17.27 -3.74 -3.31
C ASP A 391 16.60 -2.59 -4.06
N ASN A 392 15.33 -2.80 -4.39
CA ASN A 392 14.56 -1.87 -5.20
C ASN A 392 14.19 -0.60 -4.42
N ILE A 393 14.39 0.55 -5.05
CA ILE A 393 13.85 1.83 -4.57
C ILE A 393 12.37 1.88 -4.96
N THR A 394 11.50 2.14 -4.00
CA THR A 394 10.04 2.19 -4.22
C THR A 394 9.45 3.48 -3.69
N ILE A 395 8.24 3.82 -4.15
CA ILE A 395 7.51 4.97 -3.63
C ILE A 395 6.74 4.53 -2.39
N ARG A 396 6.83 5.31 -1.31
CA ARG A 396 6.20 4.95 -0.02
C ARG A 396 4.68 5.05 -0.05
N HIS A 397 4.15 5.98 -0.84
CA HIS A 397 2.77 6.43 -0.73
C HIS A 397 2.10 6.56 -2.10
N ALA A 398 0.97 5.88 -2.29
CA ALA A 398 0.16 6.02 -3.50
C ALA A 398 -0.29 7.47 -3.76
N SER A 399 -0.48 8.28 -2.70
CA SER A 399 -0.80 9.71 -2.83
C SER A 399 0.31 10.50 -3.55
N PHE A 400 1.57 10.11 -3.38
CA PHE A 400 2.70 10.73 -4.07
C PHE A 400 2.76 10.33 -5.55
N VAL A 401 2.44 9.07 -5.87
CA VAL A 401 2.26 8.59 -7.25
C VAL A 401 1.18 9.39 -7.97
N GLU A 402 0.04 9.59 -7.31
CA GLU A 402 -1.09 10.37 -7.83
C GLU A 402 -0.71 11.84 -8.06
N PHE A 403 0.02 12.44 -7.12
CA PHE A 403 0.54 13.79 -7.25
C PHE A 403 1.45 13.92 -8.48
N LEU A 404 2.45 13.05 -8.64
CA LEU A 404 3.39 13.07 -9.78
C LEU A 404 2.67 12.81 -11.12
N SER A 405 1.60 12.01 -11.09
CA SER A 405 0.81 11.66 -12.28
C SER A 405 -0.19 12.73 -12.70
N ASP A 406 -0.54 13.68 -11.83
CA ASP A 406 -1.49 14.75 -12.13
C ASP A 406 -0.75 16.07 -12.36
N LYS A 407 -0.73 16.54 -13.61
CA LYS A 407 -0.07 17.79 -13.99
C LYS A 407 -0.62 19.02 -13.27
N LYS A 408 -1.90 19.03 -12.90
CA LYS A 408 -2.48 20.15 -12.15
C LYS A 408 -1.91 20.23 -10.73
N ARG A 409 -1.63 19.07 -10.12
CA ARG A 409 -1.11 18.93 -8.75
C ARG A 409 0.42 18.97 -8.65
N SER A 410 1.15 18.47 -9.63
CA SER A 410 2.62 18.47 -9.60
C SER A 410 3.26 19.60 -10.40
N GLY A 411 2.49 20.25 -11.27
CA GLY A 411 2.93 21.36 -12.10
C GLY A 411 4.19 21.01 -12.89
N SER A 412 5.30 21.64 -12.52
CA SER A 412 6.59 21.45 -13.19
C SER A 412 7.31 20.14 -12.83
N TYR A 413 6.83 19.42 -11.79
CA TYR A 413 7.29 18.10 -11.39
C TYR A 413 6.41 16.96 -11.92
N HIS A 414 5.53 17.27 -12.89
CA HIS A 414 4.70 16.25 -13.50
C HIS A 414 5.55 15.22 -14.25
N VAL A 415 5.32 13.95 -13.92
CA VAL A 415 5.99 12.84 -14.57
C VAL A 415 5.10 12.31 -15.69
N THR A 416 5.47 12.63 -16.93
CA THR A 416 4.82 12.06 -18.12
C THR A 416 5.14 10.57 -18.25
N LYS A 417 4.11 9.77 -18.51
CA LYS A 417 4.27 8.36 -18.87
C LYS A 417 5.13 8.25 -20.14
N TYR A 418 6.35 7.72 -20.06
CA TYR A 418 7.16 7.36 -21.24
C TYR A 418 6.37 6.52 -22.26
N SER A 419 6.51 6.75 -23.56
CA SER A 419 6.00 5.75 -24.51
C SER A 419 6.76 4.44 -24.32
N GLN A 420 6.14 3.29 -24.61
CA GLN A 420 6.86 2.02 -24.54
C GLN A 420 8.08 2.01 -25.47
N GLU A 421 8.02 2.73 -26.60
CA GLU A 421 9.13 2.82 -27.55
C GLU A 421 10.37 3.50 -26.94
N ALA A 422 10.21 4.64 -26.29
CA ALA A 422 11.33 5.38 -25.69
C ALA A 422 12.07 4.56 -24.60
N ARG A 423 11.35 3.68 -23.89
CA ARG A 423 11.94 2.75 -22.92
C ARG A 423 12.73 1.64 -23.61
N HIS A 424 12.18 1.03 -24.64
CA HIS A 424 12.88 -0.01 -25.39
C HIS A 424 14.18 0.54 -26.00
N GLU A 425 14.16 1.78 -26.49
CA GLU A 425 15.35 2.48 -26.97
C GLU A 425 16.41 2.65 -25.87
N GLN A 426 16.02 3.14 -24.67
CA GLN A 426 16.95 3.30 -23.54
C GLN A 426 17.53 1.96 -23.05
N ILE A 427 16.70 0.93 -22.91
CA ILE A 427 17.16 -0.41 -22.49
C ILE A 427 18.09 -1.00 -23.55
N ALA A 428 17.74 -0.91 -24.83
CA ALA A 428 18.58 -1.38 -25.92
C ALA A 428 19.94 -0.66 -25.91
N PHE A 429 19.95 0.65 -25.68
CA PHE A 429 21.17 1.43 -25.56
C PHE A 429 22.03 1.00 -24.35
N TYR A 430 21.41 0.73 -23.19
CA TYR A 430 22.09 0.18 -22.03
C TYR A 430 22.74 -1.18 -22.31
N LEU A 431 21.99 -2.10 -22.93
CA LEU A 431 22.49 -3.43 -23.30
C LEU A 431 23.66 -3.34 -24.27
N LEU A 432 23.55 -2.52 -25.32
CA LEU A 432 24.63 -2.28 -26.27
C LEU A 432 25.89 -1.75 -25.59
N LYS A 433 25.75 -0.87 -24.60
CA LYS A 433 26.88 -0.31 -23.87
C LYS A 433 27.50 -1.32 -22.90
N ARG A 434 26.72 -2.16 -22.20
CA ARG A 434 27.29 -3.28 -21.40
C ARG A 434 28.07 -4.26 -22.27
N ILE A 435 27.54 -4.60 -23.45
CA ILE A 435 28.25 -5.44 -24.42
C ILE A 435 29.57 -4.76 -24.82
N SER A 436 29.54 -3.46 -25.14
CA SER A 436 30.75 -2.70 -25.49
C SER A 436 31.81 -2.67 -24.38
N PHE A 437 31.41 -2.48 -23.12
CA PHE A 437 32.32 -2.53 -21.97
C PHE A 437 32.89 -3.94 -21.74
N SER A 438 32.03 -4.96 -21.80
CA SER A 438 32.47 -6.36 -21.65
C SER A 438 33.47 -6.78 -22.73
N ILE A 439 33.33 -6.26 -23.96
CA ILE A 439 34.29 -6.51 -25.05
C ILE A 439 35.63 -5.84 -24.76
N LYS A 440 35.63 -4.62 -24.19
CA LYS A 440 36.87 -3.90 -23.82
C LYS A 440 37.60 -4.59 -22.67
N ASP A 441 36.89 -5.05 -21.65
CA ASP A 441 37.50 -5.79 -20.53
C ASP A 441 38.11 -7.12 -20.98
N TYR A 442 37.48 -7.81 -21.94
CA TYR A 442 38.02 -9.04 -22.53
C TYR A 442 39.29 -8.81 -23.36
N GLN A 443 39.48 -7.61 -23.92
CA GLN A 443 40.70 -7.22 -24.63
C GLN A 443 41.83 -6.86 -23.65
N HIS A 444 41.52 -6.33 -22.47
CA HIS A 444 42.50 -6.02 -21.42
C HIS A 444 43.01 -7.25 -20.64
N LEU A 445 42.25 -8.35 -20.61
CA LEU A 445 42.66 -9.64 -20.01
C LEU A 445 43.52 -10.52 -20.95
N LYS A 446 43.71 -10.11 -22.22
CA LYS A 446 44.48 -10.83 -23.24
C LYS A 446 45.82 -10.19 -23.60
N LEU A 447 46.20 -9.13 -22.89
CA LEU A 447 47.53 -8.50 -22.89
C LEU A 447 48.17 -8.75 -21.53
#